data_AF-A0A2A5G0A4-F1
#
_entry.id   AF-A0A2A5G0A4-F1
#
_cell.length_a   1.000
_cell.length_b   1.000
_cell.length_c   1.000
_cell.angle_alpha   90.00
_cell.angle_beta   90.00
_cell.angle_gamma   90.00
#
_symmetry.space_group_name_H-M   'P 1'
#
loop_
_entity.id
_entity.type
_entity.pdbx_description
1 polymer ?
#
loop_
_entity_poly.entity_id
_entity_poly.type
_entity_poly.pdbx_seq_one_letter_code
_entity_poly.pdbx_strand_id
1 'polypeptide(L)' 'MFYQVFIAELIQDIAHKYTLTAKEKDISIRPIFIQDSPLVCADVALIDRVLQNLIDNAIKFTSKGGVITIELNKKMKIIS' A
#
# COMPACT_ATOMS: atom_id res chain seq x y z
N MET A 1 -14.93 -11.75 3.68
CA MET A 1 -15.25 -11.87 5.12
C MET A 1 -14.47 -10.80 5.85
N PHE A 2 -15.09 -10.12 6.80
CA PHE A 2 -14.45 -9.03 7.53
C PHE A 2 -13.59 -9.57 8.68
N TYR A 3 -12.38 -9.05 8.80
CA TYR A 3 -11.42 -9.37 9.86
C TYR A 3 -10.87 -8.09 10.48
N GLN A 4 -10.41 -8.21 11.73
CA GLN A 4 -9.58 -7.18 12.34
C GLN A 4 -8.16 -7.29 11.78
N VAL A 5 -7.67 -6.22 11.18
CA VAL A 5 -6.36 -6.19 10.52
C VAL A 5 -5.65 -4.87 10.79
N PHE A 6 -4.34 -4.93 10.98
CA PHE A 6 -3.48 -3.75 10.93
C PHE A 6 -3.20 -3.42 9.47
N ILE A 7 -3.75 -2.32 8.97
CA ILE A 7 -3.60 -1.94 7.55
C ILE A 7 -2.15 -1.73 7.16
N ALA A 8 -1.30 -1.23 8.07
CA ALA A 8 0.12 -1.10 7.80
C ALA A 8 0.80 -2.45 7.49
N GLU A 9 0.46 -3.53 8.19
CA GLU A 9 1.03 -4.86 7.93
C GLU A 9 0.65 -5.35 6.53
N LEU A 10 -0.64 -5.25 6.18
CA LEU A 10 -1.12 -5.63 4.85
C LEU A 10 -0.42 -4.83 3.73
N ILE A 11 -0.30 -3.51 3.89
CA ILE A 11 0.41 -2.67 2.92
C ILE A 11 1.89 -3.05 2.85
N GLN A 12 2.53 -3.35 3.98
CA GLN A 12 3.94 -3.71 4.05
C GLN A 12 4.22 -5.04 3.32
N ASP A 13 3.38 -6.06 3.55
CA ASP A 13 3.48 -7.35 2.86
C ASP A 13 3.34 -7.20 1.35
N ILE A 14 2.37 -6.42 0.91
CA ILE A 14 2.14 -6.16 -0.51
C ILE A 14 3.31 -5.35 -1.10
N ALA A 15 3.78 -4.30 -0.42
CA ALA A 15 4.91 -3.50 -0.88
C ALA A 15 6.19 -4.35 -1.03
N HIS A 16 6.46 -5.25 -0.08
CA HIS A 16 7.59 -6.18 -0.17
C HIS A 16 7.45 -7.13 -1.37
N LYS A 17 6.26 -7.72 -1.58
CA LYS A 17 5.98 -8.58 -2.73
C LYS A 17 6.29 -7.87 -4.05
N TYR A 18 5.88 -6.61 -4.17
CA TYR A 18 6.09 -5.82 -5.39
C TYR A 18 7.49 -5.24 -5.54
N THR A 19 8.28 -5.20 -4.47
CA THR A 19 9.66 -4.68 -4.53
C THR A 19 10.52 -5.50 -5.50
N LEU A 20 10.32 -6.83 -5.55
CA LEU A 20 11.02 -7.69 -6.52
C LEU A 20 10.65 -7.32 -7.97
N THR A 21 9.36 -7.19 -8.27
CA THR A 21 8.86 -6.85 -9.61
C THR A 21 9.29 -5.43 -10.02
N ALA A 22 9.24 -4.46 -9.11
CA ALA A 22 9.66 -3.09 -9.37
C ALA A 22 11.17 -2.99 -9.65
N LYS A 23 11.99 -3.82 -9.01
CA LYS A 23 13.44 -3.86 -9.20
C LYS A 23 13.85 -4.22 -10.63
N GLU A 24 13.07 -5.03 -11.34
CA GLU A 24 13.31 -5.34 -12.76
C GLU A 24 13.28 -4.09 -13.66
N LYS A 25 12.51 -3.07 -13.25
CA LYS A 25 12.42 -1.77 -13.91
C LYS A 25 13.24 -0.68 -13.21
N ASP A 26 14.12 -1.03 -12.28
CA ASP A 26 14.87 -0.06 -11.47
C ASP A 26 13.94 0.95 -10.76
N ILE A 27 12.74 0.50 -10.34
CA ILE A 27 11.78 1.31 -9.61
C ILE A 27 11.90 0.99 -8.13
N SER A 28 11.94 2.03 -7.29
CA SER A 28 11.92 1.89 -5.83
C SER A 28 10.50 2.01 -5.29
N ILE A 29 10.10 1.12 -4.37
CA ILE A 29 8.85 1.23 -3.62
C ILE A 29 9.18 1.73 -2.22
N ARG A 30 8.50 2.80 -1.79
CA ARG A 30 8.68 3.43 -0.50
C ARG A 30 7.37 3.46 0.27
N PRO A 31 7.13 2.51 1.19
CA PRO A 31 6.03 2.62 2.13
C PRO A 31 6.33 3.68 3.20
N ILE A 32 5.35 4.52 3.51
CA ILE A 32 5.37 5.52 4.58
C ILE A 32 4.17 5.22 5.49
N PHE A 33 4.47 4.86 6.73
CA PHE A 33 3.47 4.51 7.72
C PHE A 33 3.45 5.54 8.86
N ILE A 34 2.25 5.88 9.32
CA ILE A 34 2.07 6.55 10.60
C ILE A 34 2.51 5.62 11.75
N GLN A 35 3.16 6.18 12.77
CA GLN A 35 3.28 5.50 14.05
C GLN A 35 1.85 5.23 14.57
N ASP A 36 1.59 4.00 15.01
CA ASP A 36 0.28 3.52 15.48
C ASP A 36 -0.78 3.36 14.37
N SER A 37 -0.52 2.48 13.40
CA SER A 37 -1.54 2.04 12.46
C SER A 37 -2.76 1.48 13.22
N PRO A 38 -3.98 2.00 12.98
CA PRO A 38 -5.16 1.51 13.67
C PRO A 38 -5.52 0.09 13.23
N LEU A 39 -6.07 -0.68 14.16
CA LEU A 39 -6.77 -1.91 13.85
C LEU A 39 -8.12 -1.54 13.21
N VAL A 40 -8.41 -2.07 12.02
CA VAL A 40 -9.67 -1.81 11.32
C VAL A 40 -10.39 -3.11 11.01
N CYS A 41 -11.73 -3.05 10.94
CA CYS A 41 -12.54 -4.15 10.46
C CYS A 41 -12.70 -4.01 8.93
N ALA A 42 -12.11 -4.92 8.16
CA ALA A 42 -12.13 -4.85 6.70
C ALA A 42 -12.18 -6.23 6.04
N ASP A 43 -12.64 -6.26 4.79
CA ASP A 43 -12.48 -7.43 3.93
C ASP A 43 -11.08 -7.43 3.30
N VAL A 44 -10.20 -8.26 3.85
CA VAL A 44 -8.78 -8.32 3.46
C VAL A 44 -8.62 -8.65 1.97
N ALA A 45 -9.45 -9.54 1.41
CA ALA A 45 -9.37 -9.92 0.01
C ALA A 45 -9.73 -8.76 -0.94
N LEU A 46 -10.71 -7.92 -0.55
CA LEU A 46 -11.06 -6.74 -1.32
C LEU A 46 -9.97 -5.67 -1.25
N ILE A 47 -9.39 -5.41 -0.07
CA ILE A 47 -8.30 -4.44 0.07
C ILE A 47 -7.06 -4.90 -0.71
N ASP A 48 -6.66 -6.16 -0.56
CA ASP A 48 -5.53 -6.75 -1.28
C ASP A 48 -5.70 -6.59 -2.80
N ARG A 49 -6.88 -6.92 -3.34
CA ARG A 49 -7.19 -6.73 -4.76
C ARG A 49 -7.08 -5.27 -5.20
N VAL A 50 -7.58 -4.33 -4.40
CA VAL A 50 -7.48 -2.89 -4.73
C VAL A 50 -6.02 -2.43 -4.72
N LEU A 51 -5.24 -2.81 -3.70
CA LEU A 51 -3.83 -2.43 -3.58
C LEU A 51 -2.99 -2.99 -4.74
N GLN A 52 -3.19 -4.26 -5.11
CA GLN A 52 -2.52 -4.88 -6.26
C GLN A 52 -2.79 -4.09 -7.54
N ASN A 53 -4.06 -3.78 -7.83
CA ASN A 53 -4.42 -3.00 -9.01
C ASN A 53 -3.75 -1.61 -9.04
N LEU A 54 -3.67 -0.93 -7.89
CA LEU A 54 -3.04 0.39 -7.80
C LEU A 54 -1.53 0.31 -8.01
N ILE A 55 -0.86 -0.66 -7.40
CA ILE A 55 0.59 -0.82 -7.49
C ILE A 55 1.00 -1.31 -8.89
N ASP A 56 0.24 -2.23 -9.50
CA ASP A 56 0.43 -2.67 -10.88
C ASP A 56 0.38 -1.48 -11.85
N ASN A 57 -0.63 -0.63 -11.69
CA ASN A 57 -0.74 0.60 -12.47
C ASN A 57 0.45 1.52 -12.21
N ALA A 58 0.86 1.71 -10.95
CA ALA A 58 2.01 2.54 -10.62
C ALA A 58 3.30 2.02 -11.28
N ILE A 59 3.59 0.72 -11.24
CA ILE A 59 4.77 0.10 -11.89
C ILE A 59 4.68 0.17 -13.42
N LYS A 60 3.48 0.10 -13.99
CA LYS A 60 3.27 0.22 -15.43
C LYS A 60 3.57 1.63 -15.95
N PHE A 61 3.14 2.66 -15.22
CA PHE A 61 3.21 4.05 -15.65
C PHE A 61 4.39 4.84 -15.09
N THR A 62 5.14 4.29 -14.14
CA THR A 62 6.39 4.91 -13.64
C THR A 62 7.55 4.55 -14.58
N SER A 63 8.31 5.56 -14.99
CA SER A 63 9.52 5.38 -15.79
C SER A 63 10.62 4.66 -15.01
N LYS A 64 11.56 4.04 -15.75
CA LYS A 64 12.75 3.40 -15.17
C LYS A 64 13.52 4.38 -14.26
N GLY A 65 13.99 3.92 -13.10
CA GLY A 65 14.66 4.77 -12.11
C GLY A 65 13.71 5.56 -11.20
N GLY A 66 12.39 5.41 -11.36
CA GLY A 66 11.38 6.15 -10.61
C GLY A 66 11.12 5.62 -9.20
N VAL A 67 10.24 6.32 -8.48
CA VAL A 67 9.86 5.97 -7.10
C VAL A 67 8.34 5.94 -6.98
N ILE A 68 7.82 4.86 -6.40
CA ILE A 68 6.42 4.71 -6.01
C ILE A 68 6.33 4.86 -4.50
N THR A 69 5.51 5.78 -4.02
CA THR A 69 5.30 6.00 -2.58
C THR A 69 3.91 5.52 -2.17
N ILE A 70 3.83 4.74 -1.10
CA ILE A 70 2.56 4.26 -0.52
C ILE A 70 2.44 4.85 0.87
N GLU A 71 1.45 5.71 1.10
CA GLU A 71 1.30 6.43 2.36
C GLU A 71 -0.01 6.07 3.05
N LEU A 72 0.07 5.68 4.33
CA LEU A 72 -1.09 5.43 5.18
C LEU A 72 -1.32 6.64 6.08
N ASN A 73 -2.42 7.36 5.87
CA ASN A 73 -2.79 8.54 6.64
C ASN A 73 -4.09 8.35 7.43
N LYS A 74 -4.12 8.77 8.69
CA LYS A 74 -5.35 8.90 9.47
C LYS A 74 -6.01 10.24 9.14
N LYS A 75 -7.09 10.24 8.36
CA LYS A 75 -7.93 11.44 8.20
C LYS A 75 -8.65 11.74 9.52
N MET A 76 -8.31 12.85 10.17
CA MET A 76 -9.19 13.44 11.18
C MET A 76 -10.44 13.96 10.47
N LYS A 77 -11.61 13.47 10.86
CA LYS A 77 -12.87 14.15 10.55
C LYS A 77 -12.88 15.43 11.37
N ILE A 78 -12.74 16.58 10.70
CA ILE A 78 -13.13 17.86 11.30
C ILE A 78 -14.66 17.82 11.33
N ILE A 79 -15.24 17.71 12.52
CA ILE A 79 -16.68 17.82 12.71
C ILE A 79 -17.00 19.31 12.43
N SER A 80 -17.68 19.58 11.33
CA SER A 80 -18.24 20.90 10.99
C SER A 80 -19.70 20.91 11.41
#